data_AF-Q9Y4U2-F1
#
_entry.id   AF-Q9Y4U2-F1
#
_cell.length_a   1.000
_cell.length_b   1.000
_cell.length_c   1.000
_cell.angle_alpha   90.00
_cell.angle_beta   90.00
_cell.angle_gamma   90.00
#
_symmetry.space_group_name_H-M   'P 1'
#
loop_
_entity.id
_entity.type
_entity.pdbx_description
1 polymer ?
#
loop_
_entity_poly.entity_id
_entity_poly.type
_entity_poly.pdbx_seq_one_letter_code
_entity_poly.pdbx_strand_id
1 'polypeptide(L)'
;MAIDQAHRQNVSSLFLPVIESVNPCLILVVRRENIVGDAMEVLRKAKNIDYKKPLKVIFVGEDAVDAGGVRKEFFLLIMRELLDPKYGMFRYYEDSRLIWFSDK
;
A
#
# COMPACT_ATOMS: atom_id res chain seq x y z
N MET A 1 -11.47 -43.24 -19.32
CA MET A 1 -12.00 -42.50 -18.15
C MET A 1 -11.20 -41.21 -18.00
N ALA A 2 -11.68 -40.12 -18.60
CA ALA A 2 -11.06 -38.78 -18.55
C ALA A 2 -12.12 -37.65 -18.61
N ILE A 3 -13.35 -37.98 -19.02
CA ILE A 3 -14.48 -37.04 -19.14
C ILE A 3 -15.16 -36.81 -17.78
N ASP A 4 -15.10 -37.80 -16.87
CA ASP A 4 -15.79 -37.73 -15.56
C ASP A 4 -15.10 -36.79 -14.55
N GLN A 5 -13.81 -36.49 -14.76
CA GLN A 5 -13.02 -35.64 -13.85
C GLN A 5 -13.20 -34.14 -14.16
N ALA A 6 -13.44 -33.78 -15.42
CA ALA A 6 -13.72 -32.41 -15.84
C ALA A 6 -15.09 -31.92 -15.34
N HIS A 7 -16.08 -32.82 -15.26
CA HIS A 7 -17.42 -32.47 -14.80
C HIS A 7 -17.48 -32.20 -13.28
N ARG A 8 -16.60 -32.84 -12.50
CA ARG A 8 -16.50 -32.62 -11.04
C ARG A 8 -15.77 -31.33 -10.65
N GLN A 9 -14.84 -30.83 -11.46
CA GLN A 9 -14.14 -29.58 -11.16
C GLN A 9 -15.02 -28.34 -11.42
N ASN A 10 -15.88 -28.38 -12.44
CA ASN A 10 -16.77 -27.25 -12.77
C ASN A 10 -17.95 -27.07 -11.80
N VAL A 11 -18.42 -28.13 -11.13
CA VAL A 11 -19.48 -28.00 -10.13
C VAL A 11 -18.97 -27.44 -8.80
N SER A 12 -17.70 -27.66 -8.47
CA SER A 12 -17.08 -27.12 -7.25
C SER A 12 -17.07 -25.58 -7.25
N SER A 13 -16.81 -24.95 -8.41
CA SER A 13 -16.86 -23.50 -8.60
C SER A 13 -18.27 -22.89 -8.56
N LEU A 14 -19.33 -23.70 -8.61
CA LEU A 14 -20.71 -23.21 -8.52
C LEU A 14 -21.22 -23.09 -7.07
N PHE A 15 -20.60 -23.80 -6.13
CA PHE A 15 -21.06 -23.89 -4.74
C PHE A 15 -20.06 -23.40 -3.71
N LEU A 16 -18.81 -23.18 -4.08
CA LEU A 16 -17.85 -22.48 -3.24
C LEU A 16 -18.03 -20.97 -3.44
N PRO A 17 -18.06 -20.16 -2.36
CA PRO A 17 -17.91 -18.73 -2.53
C PRO A 17 -16.61 -18.54 -3.32
N VAL A 18 -16.63 -17.65 -4.32
CA VAL A 18 -15.40 -17.18 -4.94
C VAL A 18 -14.59 -16.57 -3.81
N ILE A 19 -13.67 -17.37 -3.24
CA ILE A 19 -12.68 -16.86 -2.32
C ILE A 19 -11.77 -16.05 -3.23
N GLU A 20 -12.05 -14.74 -3.33
CA GLU A 20 -11.09 -13.80 -3.90
C GLU A 20 -9.74 -14.15 -3.29
N SER A 21 -8.73 -14.42 -4.12
CA SER A 21 -7.39 -14.69 -3.64
C SER A 21 -6.87 -13.42 -2.95
N VAL A 22 -7.16 -13.28 -1.66
CA VAL A 22 -6.82 -12.08 -0.92
C VAL A 22 -5.31 -12.07 -0.73
N ASN A 23 -4.63 -11.06 -1.25
CA ASN A 23 -3.20 -10.91 -1.00
C ASN A 23 -3.00 -10.81 0.53
N PRO A 24 -2.10 -11.62 1.13
CA PRO A 24 -1.88 -11.61 2.57
C PRO A 24 -1.28 -10.29 3.07
N CYS A 25 -0.72 -9.47 2.18
CA CYS A 25 -0.13 -8.18 2.49
C CYS A 25 -0.81 -7.05 1.72
N LEU A 26 -0.72 -5.83 2.26
CA LEU A 26 -0.91 -4.61 1.48
C LEU A 26 0.42 -4.30 0.78
N ILE A 27 0.44 -4.40 -0.55
CA ILE A 27 1.66 -4.19 -1.34
C ILE A 27 1.65 -2.78 -1.93
N LEU A 28 2.66 -1.98 -1.61
CA LEU A 28 2.93 -0.70 -2.26
C LEU A 28 4.14 -0.85 -3.17
N VAL A 29 3.93 -0.67 -4.47
CA VAL A 29 5.00 -0.56 -5.46
C VAL A 29 5.15 0.91 -5.79
N VAL A 30 6.29 1.51 -5.45
CA VAL A 30 6.48 2.97 -5.47
C VAL A 30 7.79 3.36 -6.12
N ARG A 31 7.78 4.48 -6.85
CA ARG A 31 8.99 5.18 -7.32
C ARG A 31 9.41 6.22 -6.29
N ARG A 32 10.72 6.40 -6.09
CA ARG A 32 11.25 7.34 -5.06
C ARG A 32 10.82 8.78 -5.34
N GLU A 33 10.86 9.16 -6.62
CA GLU A 33 10.51 10.46 -7.15
C GLU A 33 9.00 10.76 -7.14
N ASN A 34 8.15 9.73 -6.97
CA ASN A 34 6.69 9.87 -6.95
C ASN A 34 6.04 9.13 -5.78
N ILE A 35 6.73 9.07 -4.64
CA ILE A 35 6.35 8.19 -3.52
C ILE A 35 4.93 8.46 -2.99
N VAL A 36 4.52 9.73 -2.90
CA VAL A 36 3.18 10.12 -2.44
C VAL A 36 2.12 9.71 -3.47
N GLY A 37 2.34 10.03 -4.74
CA GLY A 37 1.39 9.73 -5.82
C GLY A 37 1.16 8.22 -5.98
N ASP A 38 2.24 7.45 -6.05
CA ASP A 38 2.16 5.99 -6.23
C ASP A 38 1.51 5.32 -5.00
N ALA A 39 1.85 5.75 -3.79
CA ALA A 39 1.22 5.23 -2.57
C ALA A 39 -0.29 5.55 -2.54
N MET A 40 -0.68 6.78 -2.84
CA MET A 40 -2.09 7.20 -2.85
C MET A 40 -2.91 6.47 -3.91
N GLU A 41 -2.34 6.14 -5.06
CA GLU A 41 -3.04 5.38 -6.09
C GLU A 41 -3.45 3.99 -5.58
N VAL A 42 -2.56 3.30 -4.87
CA VAL A 42 -2.84 1.98 -4.29
C VAL A 42 -3.81 2.11 -3.13
N LEU A 43 -3.56 3.03 -2.19
CA LEU A 43 -4.39 3.23 -1.00
C LEU A 43 -5.83 3.58 -1.39
N ARG A 44 -6.06 4.45 -2.38
CA ARG A 44 -7.41 4.81 -2.83
C ARG A 44 -8.23 3.63 -3.36
N LYS A 45 -7.57 2.59 -3.89
CA LYS A 45 -8.22 1.37 -4.44
C LYS A 45 -8.38 0.28 -3.38
N ALA A 46 -7.75 0.41 -2.21
CA ALA A 46 -7.74 -0.59 -1.17
C ALA A 46 -9.08 -0.64 -0.41
N LYS A 47 -9.53 -1.84 -0.03
CA LYS A 47 -10.69 -2.03 0.84
C LYS A 47 -10.27 -1.73 2.29
N ASN A 48 -11.22 -1.35 3.14
CA ASN A 48 -10.93 -1.04 4.57
C ASN A 48 -10.21 -2.19 5.32
N ILE A 49 -10.45 -3.44 4.92
CA ILE A 49 -9.79 -4.62 5.50
C ILE A 49 -8.30 -4.70 5.13
N ASP A 50 -7.90 -4.13 3.99
CA ASP A 50 -6.53 -4.21 3.48
C ASP A 50 -5.57 -3.35 4.31
N TYR A 51 -6.03 -2.24 4.89
CA TYR A 51 -5.21 -1.39 5.75
C TYR A 51 -4.73 -2.07 7.04
N LYS A 52 -5.35 -3.20 7.42
CA LYS A 52 -4.95 -4.02 8.58
C LYS A 52 -3.91 -5.08 8.22
N LYS A 53 -3.62 -5.29 6.94
CA LYS A 53 -2.66 -6.29 6.48
C LYS A 53 -1.24 -5.81 6.71
N PRO A 54 -0.26 -6.73 6.86
CA PRO A 54 1.16 -6.38 6.85
C PRO A 54 1.51 -5.58 5.60
N LEU A 55 2.23 -4.47 5.78
CA LEU A 55 2.70 -3.61 4.69
C LEU A 55 3.96 -4.19 4.05
N LYS A 56 3.93 -4.42 2.74
CA LYS A 56 5.11 -4.72 1.92
C LYS A 56 5.35 -3.55 0.97
N VAL A 57 6.53 -2.95 1.05
CA VAL A 57 6.93 -1.87 0.13
C VAL A 57 7.98 -2.40 -0.84
N ILE A 58 7.85 -2.03 -2.11
CA ILE A 58 8.77 -2.37 -3.19
C ILE A 58 9.12 -1.08 -3.91
N PHE A 59 10.39 -0.68 -3.86
CA PHE A 59 10.88 0.40 -4.70
C PHE A 59 11.13 -0.12 -6.11
N VAL A 60 10.62 0.59 -7.12
CA VAL A 60 10.70 0.15 -8.52
C VAL A 60 12.17 0.11 -8.96
N GLY A 61 12.61 -1.04 -9.47
CA GLY A 61 13.97 -1.22 -9.98
C GLY A 61 15.03 -1.43 -8.89
N GLU A 62 14.62 -1.66 -7.63
CA GLU A 62 15.54 -1.85 -6.51
C GLU A 62 15.37 -3.23 -5.87
N ASP A 63 16.50 -3.90 -5.65
CA ASP A 63 16.54 -5.16 -4.93
C ASP A 63 16.45 -4.90 -3.42
N ALA A 64 15.40 -5.44 -2.81
CA ALA A 64 15.18 -5.37 -1.37
C ALA A 64 15.78 -6.60 -0.67
N VAL A 65 16.85 -6.40 0.11
CA VAL A 65 17.47 -7.47 0.91
C VAL A 65 16.77 -7.63 2.26
N ASP A 66 16.33 -6.54 2.89
CA ASP A 66 15.62 -6.54 4.17
C ASP A 66 14.27 -5.78 4.07
N ALA A 67 13.18 -6.52 4.26
CA ALA A 67 11.84 -5.94 4.26
C ALA A 67 11.61 -4.93 5.40
N GLY A 68 12.31 -5.08 6.54
CA GLY A 68 12.23 -4.17 7.67
C GLY A 68 12.84 -2.80 7.35
N GLY A 69 14.05 -2.78 6.80
CA GLY A 69 14.75 -1.58 6.33
C GLY A 69 13.94 -0.80 5.30
N VAL A 70 13.44 -1.48 4.26
CA VAL A 70 12.64 -0.85 3.19
C VAL A 70 11.37 -0.19 3.74
N ARG A 71 10.70 -0.82 4.72
CA ARG A 71 9.51 -0.22 5.36
C ARG A 71 9.86 1.04 6.14
N LYS A 72 10.95 1.04 6.91
CA LYS A 72 11.40 2.23 7.67
C LYS A 72 11.74 3.38 6.73
N GLU A 73 12.46 3.08 5.66
CA GLU A 73 12.83 4.06 4.65
C GLU A 73 11.61 4.67 3.96
N PHE A 74 10.63 3.84 3.56
CA PHE A 74 9.38 4.31 3.00
C PHE A 74 8.69 5.35 3.89
N PHE A 75 8.52 5.04 5.18
CA PHE A 75 7.88 5.97 6.11
C PHE A 75 8.69 7.26 6.29
N LEU A 76 10.02 7.17 6.32
CA LEU A 76 10.87 8.36 6.40
C LEU A 76 10.69 9.28 5.18
N LEU A 77 10.72 8.70 3.97
CA LEU A 77 10.61 9.44 2.72
C LEU A 77 9.20 10.04 2.55
N ILE A 78 8.16 9.25 2.76
CA ILE A 78 6.79 9.73 2.58
C ILE A 78 6.45 10.81 3.63
N MET A 79 6.88 10.67 4.88
CA MET A 79 6.66 11.71 5.89
C MET A 79 7.40 13.00 5.54
N ARG A 80 8.64 12.91 5.05
CA ARG A 80 9.37 14.09 4.59
C ARG A 80 8.65 14.79 3.44
N GLU A 81 8.13 14.05 2.47
CA GLU A 81 7.34 14.62 1.38
C GLU A 81 6.03 15.22 1.90
N LEU A 82 5.25 14.50 2.72
CA LEU A 82 3.96 15.00 3.21
C LEU A 82 4.09 16.26 4.08
N LEU A 83 5.19 16.40 4.82
CA LEU A 83 5.49 17.58 5.64
C LEU A 83 6.10 18.74 4.84
N ASP A 84 6.41 18.55 3.56
CA ASP A 84 6.88 19.61 2.68
C ASP A 84 5.75 20.64 2.47
N PRO A 85 5.99 21.94 2.73
CA PRO A 85 4.99 22.99 2.54
C PRO A 85 4.38 23.02 1.14
N LYS A 86 5.03 22.47 0.12
CA LYS A 86 4.50 22.38 -1.26
C LYS A 86 3.16 21.65 -1.36
N TYR A 87 2.86 20.71 -0.45
CA TYR A 87 1.59 19.99 -0.45
C TYR A 87 0.49 20.71 0.35
N GLY A 88 0.85 21.74 1.13
CA GLY A 88 -0.12 22.55 1.89
C GLY A 88 -0.85 21.81 3.01
N MET A 89 -0.50 20.56 3.34
CA MET A 89 -1.20 19.77 4.35
C MET A 89 -0.85 20.18 5.79
N PHE A 90 0.38 20.62 6.01
CA PHE A 90 0.92 20.94 7.32
C PHE A 90 1.65 22.28 7.34
N ARG A 91 1.70 22.90 8.51
CA ARG A 91 2.40 24.14 8.79
C ARG A 91 3.24 24.01 10.05
N TYR A 92 4.46 24.53 10.00
CA TYR A 92 5.32 24.69 11.16
C TYR A 92 5.00 25.99 11.90
N TYR A 93 4.90 25.91 13.23
CA TYR A 93 4.64 27.04 14.12
C TYR A 93 5.88 27.32 14.95
N GLU A 94 6.58 28.41 14.65
CA GLU A 94 7.85 28.79 15.30
C GLU A 94 7.71 28.89 16.83
N ASP A 95 6.61 29.49 17.31
CA ASP A 95 6.39 29.74 18.74
C ASP A 95 6.33 28.44 19.58
N SER A 96 5.68 27.41 19.05
CA SER A 96 5.54 26.11 19.74
C SER A 96 6.59 25.10 19.30
N ARG A 97 7.28 25.35 18.18
CA ARG A 97 8.13 24.40 17.45
C ARG A 97 7.40 23.11 17.06
N LEU A 98 6.10 23.19 16.85
CA LEU A 98 5.25 22.07 16.45
C LEU A 98 4.81 22.19 14.99
N ILE A 99 4.48 21.05 14.41
CA ILE A 99 3.81 20.97 13.11
C ILE A 99 2.34 20.67 13.35
N TRP A 100 1.45 21.43 12.72
CA TRP A 100 0.01 21.22 12.77
C TRP A 100 -0.59 21.22 11.37
N PHE A 101 -1.82 20.71 11.24
CA PHE A 101 -2.57 20.79 10.00
C PHE A 101 -2.72 22.25 9.56
N SER A 102 -2.56 22.50 8.26
CA SER A 102 -2.78 23.85 7.74
C SER A 102 -4.25 24.22 7.81
N ASP A 103 -4.51 25.50 8.09
CA ASP A 103 -5.82 26.14 8.14
C ASP A 103 -6.28 26.73 6.79
N LYS A 104 -5.51 26.48 5.72
CA LYS A 104 -5.81 26.94 4.36
C LYS A 104 -6.66 25.95 3.60
#